data_AF-A0A2U1E1R2-F1
#
_entry.id   AF-A0A2U1E1R2-F1
#
_cell.length_a   1.000
_cell.length_b   1.000
_cell.length_c   1.000
_cell.angle_alpha   90.00
_cell.angle_beta   90.00
_cell.angle_gamma   90.00
#
_symmetry.space_group_name_H-M   'P 1'
#
loop_
_entity.id
_entity.type
_entity.pdbx_description
1 polymer ?
#
loop_
_entity_poly.entity_id
_entity_poly.type
_entity_poly.pdbx_seq_one_letter_code
_entity_poly.pdbx_strand_id
1 'polypeptide(L)'
;MKRFIKGFIIGIIIILLVGGGFYVYKDYTDKQKIKQEEEAQRLKQEEHENLVRETLSKEVIYDGISIGGVDVSGLSKSDAESKLRDKFSGLGERKIVVYIDDSSATKTLAELGLNPNFDAAINKAYQIGRDGTEEERFNQINSLKENKENIDLSLNVDEEKVKDFVNTISANMNVVSTNSDVTFVDGKLQVGESKSGKEVDKEELLTLLNTNIKKAINENKDVSFETKTKTIEPSVNKDAIARVNGVIGTFTSNLGRGTAGRNANIVLSAKRISNIVVMPGETVSFNQKMGPITAANGYKPASTIQGGVYTDALGGGLCQTSTTLYNALVRSDVTITERHPHSIPAPYVPYGEDGAVWVGAKDLKFTNNFDFPIAITSSVNLAKNIITFTIYGDTNKKNYTVEMYSKCIEEIPFETQEKKSDELFVGETKVVKKGRPGYRYQSYKVYKNGGKLIKEVPYMKSYYPKSDQVVLVGTKTKTPDSKPTDMEDIPSEEPVETIDLLQ
;
A
#
# COMPACT_ATOMS: atom_id res chain seq x y z
N MET A 1 -122.92 57.22 27.57
CA MET A 1 -122.39 55.85 27.79
C MET A 1 -121.98 55.12 26.49
N LYS A 2 -122.80 55.05 25.43
CA LYS A 2 -122.42 54.35 24.17
C LYS A 2 -121.29 55.00 23.33
N ARG A 3 -121.07 56.32 23.45
CA ARG A 3 -119.96 57.05 22.76
C ARG A 3 -118.57 56.67 23.29
N PHE A 4 -118.46 56.30 24.56
CA PHE A 4 -117.19 55.98 25.22
C PHE A 4 -116.67 54.58 24.84
N ILE A 5 -117.56 53.59 24.73
CA ILE A 5 -117.22 52.22 24.30
C ILE A 5 -116.81 52.19 22.82
N LYS A 6 -117.46 52.99 21.96
CA LYS A 6 -117.01 53.17 20.56
C LYS A 6 -115.61 53.77 20.49
N GLY A 7 -115.31 54.80 21.29
CA GLY A 7 -113.98 55.41 21.33
C GLY A 7 -112.88 54.46 21.83
N PHE A 8 -113.17 53.62 22.83
CA PHE A 8 -112.20 52.66 23.39
C PHE A 8 -111.92 51.47 22.46
N ILE A 9 -112.96 50.92 21.80
CA ILE A 9 -112.80 49.87 20.78
C ILE A 9 -112.05 50.42 19.56
N ILE A 10 -112.36 51.65 19.12
CA ILE A 10 -111.63 52.34 18.05
C ILE A 10 -110.17 52.57 18.46
N GLY A 11 -109.90 52.95 19.71
CA GLY A 11 -108.55 53.11 20.25
C GLY A 11 -107.72 51.82 20.27
N ILE A 12 -108.31 50.70 20.71
CA ILE A 12 -107.63 49.39 20.68
C ILE A 12 -107.41 48.89 19.24
N ILE A 13 -108.39 49.09 18.35
CA ILE A 13 -108.23 48.78 16.92
C ILE A 13 -107.11 49.63 16.30
N ILE A 14 -107.02 50.92 16.62
CA ILE A 14 -105.95 51.79 16.16
C ILE A 14 -104.60 51.35 16.72
N ILE A 15 -104.50 50.98 18.00
CA ILE A 15 -103.24 50.50 18.60
C ILE A 15 -102.81 49.16 17.99
N LEU A 16 -103.75 48.23 17.72
CA LEU A 16 -103.45 46.96 17.05
C LEU A 16 -103.09 47.14 15.56
N LEU A 17 -103.73 48.08 14.86
CA LEU A 17 -103.40 48.42 13.47
C LEU A 17 -102.07 49.16 13.35
N VAL A 18 -101.76 50.06 14.29
CA VAL A 18 -100.48 50.79 14.34
C VAL A 18 -99.36 49.87 14.82
N GLY A 19 -99.59 49.03 15.82
CA GLY A 19 -98.63 48.02 16.30
C GLY A 19 -98.37 46.92 15.27
N GLY A 20 -99.42 46.42 14.61
CA GLY A 20 -99.32 45.47 13.50
C GLY A 20 -98.66 46.09 12.27
N GLY A 21 -99.00 47.34 11.92
CA GLY A 21 -98.35 48.09 10.85
C GLY A 21 -96.88 48.39 11.11
N PHE A 22 -96.52 48.72 12.35
CA PHE A 22 -95.12 48.89 12.78
C PHE A 22 -94.35 47.58 12.75
N TYR A 23 -94.95 46.46 13.17
CA TYR A 23 -94.34 45.14 13.10
C TYR A 23 -94.10 44.70 11.65
N VAL A 24 -95.09 44.87 10.77
CA VAL A 24 -94.96 44.57 9.34
C VAL A 24 -93.93 45.48 8.66
N TYR A 25 -93.91 46.78 8.99
CA TYR A 25 -92.92 47.72 8.48
C TYR A 25 -91.50 47.35 8.95
N LYS A 26 -91.34 47.00 10.24
CA LYS A 26 -90.06 46.56 10.80
C LYS A 26 -89.58 45.25 10.17
N ASP A 27 -90.44 44.23 10.08
CA ASP A 27 -90.15 42.95 9.41
C ASP A 27 -89.79 43.15 7.93
N TYR A 28 -90.46 44.05 7.23
CA TYR A 28 -90.11 44.43 5.86
C TYR A 28 -88.74 45.10 5.77
N THR A 29 -88.42 46.06 6.65
CA THR A 29 -87.12 46.73 6.67
C THR A 29 -85.97 45.80 7.06
N ASP A 30 -86.22 44.88 7.99
CA ASP A 30 -85.22 43.88 8.43
C ASP A 30 -84.96 42.87 7.30
N LYS A 31 -85.99 42.44 6.56
CA LYS A 31 -85.83 41.62 5.34
C LYS A 31 -85.05 42.34 4.23
N GLN A 32 -85.24 43.65 4.05
CA GLN A 32 -84.46 44.43 3.08
C GLN A 32 -82.99 44.56 3.49
N LYS A 33 -82.71 44.75 4.79
CA LYS A 33 -81.33 44.75 5.30
C LYS A 33 -80.64 43.41 5.13
N ILE A 34 -81.30 42.30 5.47
CA ILE A 34 -80.77 40.94 5.25
C ILE A 34 -80.47 40.72 3.77
N LYS A 35 -81.39 41.10 2.88
CA LYS A 35 -81.18 40.99 1.43
C LYS A 35 -79.98 41.82 0.94
N GLN A 36 -79.79 43.03 1.47
CA GLN A 36 -78.63 43.88 1.16
C GLN A 36 -77.32 43.28 1.71
N GLU A 37 -77.34 42.72 2.91
CA GLU A 37 -76.18 42.04 3.51
C GLU A 37 -75.80 40.76 2.73
N GLU A 38 -76.78 39.95 2.32
CA GLU A 38 -76.59 38.77 1.48
C GLU A 38 -76.03 39.14 0.09
N GLU A 39 -76.55 40.20 -0.54
CA GLU A 39 -76.03 40.70 -1.83
C GLU A 39 -74.60 41.25 -1.70
N ALA A 40 -74.31 41.97 -0.61
CA ALA A 40 -72.96 42.43 -0.30
C ALA A 40 -71.98 41.28 -0.03
N GLN A 41 -72.42 40.22 0.65
CA GLN A 41 -71.63 39.00 0.85
C GLN A 41 -71.38 38.29 -0.48
N ARG A 42 -72.40 38.18 -1.34
CA ARG A 42 -72.27 37.58 -2.68
C ARG A 42 -71.27 38.34 -3.55
N LEU A 43 -71.35 39.67 -3.57
CA LEU A 43 -70.41 40.52 -4.31
C LEU A 43 -68.98 40.36 -3.80
N LYS A 44 -68.76 40.36 -2.48
CA LYS A 44 -67.43 40.11 -1.90
C LYS A 44 -66.89 38.73 -2.26
N GLN A 45 -67.77 37.73 -2.29
CA GLN A 45 -67.39 36.37 -2.66
C GLN A 45 -67.05 36.28 -4.15
N GLU A 46 -67.82 36.93 -5.03
CA GLU A 46 -67.52 37.00 -6.47
C GLU A 46 -66.22 37.78 -6.76
N GLU A 47 -65.97 38.89 -6.07
CA GLU A 47 -64.69 39.61 -6.13
C GLU A 47 -63.52 38.73 -5.67
N HIS A 48 -63.70 37.98 -4.59
CA HIS A 48 -62.67 37.06 -4.09
C HIS A 48 -62.40 35.92 -5.09
N GLU A 49 -63.45 35.29 -5.63
CA GLU A 49 -63.31 34.23 -6.64
C GLU A 49 -62.65 34.72 -7.93
N ASN A 50 -62.96 35.94 -8.37
CA ASN A 50 -62.31 36.57 -9.52
C ASN A 50 -60.82 36.84 -9.24
N LEU A 51 -60.48 37.36 -8.05
CA LEU A 51 -59.10 37.59 -7.63
C LEU A 51 -58.30 36.28 -7.56
N VAL A 52 -58.90 35.22 -7.01
CA VAL A 52 -58.32 33.87 -6.97
C VAL A 52 -58.03 33.39 -8.39
N ARG A 53 -59.03 33.45 -9.29
CA ARG A 53 -58.90 33.01 -10.68
C ARG A 53 -57.84 33.79 -11.46
N GLU A 54 -57.80 35.11 -11.31
CA GLU A 54 -56.80 35.97 -11.94
C GLU A 54 -55.40 35.62 -11.43
N THR A 55 -55.26 35.40 -10.12
CA THR A 55 -53.96 35.04 -9.52
C THR A 55 -53.49 33.67 -9.97
N LEU A 56 -54.37 32.67 -9.98
CA LEU A 56 -54.02 31.28 -10.32
C LEU A 56 -53.81 31.06 -11.83
N SER A 57 -54.31 31.95 -12.69
CA SER A 57 -54.18 31.84 -14.15
C SER A 57 -52.88 32.41 -14.73
N LYS A 58 -52.05 33.09 -13.91
CA LYS A 58 -50.76 33.63 -14.34
C LYS A 58 -49.80 32.52 -14.75
N GLU A 59 -49.25 32.59 -15.96
CA GLU A 59 -48.22 31.67 -16.48
C GLU A 59 -46.79 32.21 -16.31
N VAL A 60 -46.55 32.91 -15.21
CA VAL A 60 -45.24 33.50 -14.85
C VAL A 60 -44.82 33.07 -13.45
N ILE A 61 -43.55 33.20 -13.11
CA ILE A 61 -43.09 33.02 -11.73
C ILE A 61 -43.78 34.06 -10.84
N TYR A 62 -44.35 33.63 -9.72
CA TYR A 62 -45.09 34.52 -8.83
C TYR A 62 -44.19 35.54 -8.13
N ASP A 63 -44.78 36.67 -7.76
CA ASP A 63 -44.07 37.75 -7.09
C ASP A 63 -43.52 37.32 -5.74
N GLY A 64 -42.34 37.83 -5.38
CA GLY A 64 -41.65 37.50 -4.13
C GLY A 64 -40.73 36.29 -4.23
N ILE A 65 -40.48 35.76 -5.44
CA ILE A 65 -39.56 34.63 -5.68
C ILE A 65 -38.26 35.13 -6.32
N SER A 66 -37.14 34.67 -5.78
CA SER A 66 -35.80 34.90 -6.30
C SER A 66 -35.03 33.58 -6.46
N ILE A 67 -34.03 33.56 -7.35
CA ILE A 67 -33.13 32.42 -7.56
C ILE A 67 -31.69 32.92 -7.39
N GLY A 68 -30.95 32.37 -6.42
CA GLY A 68 -29.58 32.77 -6.13
C GLY A 68 -29.44 34.28 -5.86
N GLY A 69 -30.44 34.89 -5.22
CA GLY A 69 -30.51 36.34 -4.96
C GLY A 69 -30.94 37.19 -6.17
N VAL A 70 -31.25 36.59 -7.31
CA VAL A 70 -31.78 37.28 -8.49
C VAL A 70 -33.30 37.24 -8.44
N ASP A 71 -33.93 38.42 -8.36
CA ASP A 71 -35.39 38.53 -8.44
C ASP A 71 -35.91 38.06 -9.80
N VAL A 72 -36.81 37.07 -9.81
CA VAL A 72 -37.43 36.50 -11.01
C VAL A 72 -38.96 36.64 -11.00
N SER A 73 -39.48 37.48 -10.10
CA SER A 73 -40.90 37.82 -9.99
C SER A 73 -41.48 38.29 -11.33
N GLY A 74 -42.63 37.74 -11.71
CA GLY A 74 -43.37 38.12 -12.91
C GLY A 74 -42.76 37.68 -14.24
N LEU A 75 -41.63 36.94 -14.22
CA LEU A 75 -40.96 36.50 -15.44
C LEU A 75 -41.52 35.16 -15.94
N SER A 76 -41.54 34.99 -17.26
CA SER A 76 -41.67 33.66 -17.86
C SER A 76 -40.43 32.81 -17.53
N LYS A 77 -40.52 31.48 -17.66
CA LYS A 77 -39.34 30.61 -17.47
C LYS A 77 -38.17 31.00 -18.38
N SER A 78 -38.46 31.36 -19.62
CA SER A 78 -37.45 31.78 -20.62
C SER A 78 -36.79 33.11 -20.24
N ASP A 79 -37.57 34.08 -19.77
CA ASP A 79 -37.02 35.39 -19.38
C ASP A 79 -36.21 35.30 -18.09
N ALA A 80 -36.65 34.45 -17.15
CA ALA A 80 -35.89 34.14 -15.95
C ALA A 80 -34.55 33.47 -16.28
N GLU A 81 -34.54 32.54 -17.24
CA GLU A 81 -33.31 31.91 -17.72
C GLU A 81 -32.35 32.92 -18.34
N SER A 82 -32.85 33.79 -19.23
CA SER A 82 -32.05 34.86 -19.85
C SER A 82 -31.43 35.78 -18.78
N LYS A 83 -32.23 36.22 -17.81
CA LYS A 83 -31.79 37.10 -16.71
C LYS A 83 -30.73 36.43 -15.83
N LEU A 84 -30.87 35.14 -15.54
CA LEU A 84 -29.88 34.38 -14.78
C LEU A 84 -28.58 34.20 -15.58
N ARG A 85 -28.66 33.84 -16.86
CA ARG A 85 -27.48 33.71 -17.74
C ARG A 85 -26.72 35.03 -17.85
N ASP A 86 -27.42 36.16 -17.96
CA ASP A 86 -26.80 37.48 -17.98
C ASP A 86 -26.12 37.81 -16.64
N LYS A 87 -26.79 37.56 -15.52
CA LYS A 87 -26.25 37.84 -14.18
C LYS A 87 -24.99 37.02 -13.86
N PHE A 88 -24.98 35.76 -14.26
CA PHE A 88 -23.87 34.82 -14.03
C PHE A 88 -22.94 34.69 -15.24
N SER A 89 -23.08 35.58 -16.23
CA SER A 89 -22.18 35.64 -17.38
C SER A 89 -20.73 35.90 -16.93
N GLY A 90 -19.78 35.25 -17.59
CA GLY A 90 -18.36 35.35 -17.25
C GLY A 90 -17.96 34.67 -15.93
N LEU A 91 -18.88 34.11 -15.14
CA LEU A 91 -18.52 33.38 -13.91
C LEU A 91 -17.62 32.17 -14.24
N GLY A 92 -17.94 31.46 -15.33
CA GLY A 92 -17.12 30.36 -15.82
C GLY A 92 -15.71 30.78 -16.26
N GLU A 93 -15.50 32.05 -16.59
CA GLU A 93 -14.21 32.60 -17.05
C GLU A 93 -13.30 33.01 -15.88
N ARG A 94 -13.83 33.07 -14.64
CA ARG A 94 -13.04 33.41 -13.46
C ARG A 94 -11.92 32.41 -13.24
N LYS A 95 -10.74 32.93 -12.96
CA LYS A 95 -9.51 32.16 -12.85
C LYS A 95 -9.20 31.82 -11.41
N ILE A 96 -8.75 30.58 -11.22
CA ILE A 96 -8.06 30.11 -10.02
C ILE A 96 -6.58 29.97 -10.38
N VAL A 97 -5.74 30.77 -9.74
CA VAL A 97 -4.28 30.75 -9.92
C VAL A 97 -3.63 30.21 -8.64
N VAL A 98 -2.83 29.15 -8.77
CA VAL A 98 -2.04 28.63 -7.66
C VAL A 98 -0.56 28.84 -7.95
N TYR A 99 0.13 29.46 -7.00
CA TYR A 99 1.58 29.61 -7.01
C TYR A 99 2.19 28.53 -6.13
N ILE A 100 3.13 27.75 -6.68
CA ILE A 100 3.88 26.71 -5.97
C ILE A 100 5.37 26.95 -6.19
N ASP A 101 6.09 27.29 -5.11
CA ASP A 101 7.48 27.74 -5.17
C ASP A 101 7.65 28.87 -6.22
N ASP A 102 8.43 28.64 -7.30
CA ASP A 102 8.69 29.59 -8.38
C ASP A 102 7.78 29.37 -9.62
N SER A 103 6.80 28.46 -9.53
CA SER A 103 5.91 28.08 -10.63
C SER A 103 4.46 28.47 -10.34
N SER A 104 3.64 28.51 -11.38
CA SER A 104 2.20 28.75 -11.25
C SER A 104 1.39 27.84 -12.17
N ALA A 105 0.21 27.43 -11.70
CA ALA A 105 -0.80 26.77 -12.52
C ALA A 105 -2.11 27.56 -12.49
N THR A 106 -2.90 27.49 -13.56
CA THR A 106 -4.14 28.25 -13.69
C THR A 106 -5.22 27.43 -14.37
N LYS A 107 -6.44 27.54 -13.85
CA LYS A 107 -7.67 27.01 -14.46
C LYS A 107 -8.82 27.99 -14.31
N THR A 108 -9.74 28.01 -15.26
CA THR A 108 -11.02 28.72 -15.10
C THR A 108 -12.05 27.87 -14.36
N LEU A 109 -13.06 28.49 -13.77
CA LEU A 109 -14.15 27.76 -13.12
C LEU A 109 -14.88 26.82 -14.10
N ALA A 110 -15.04 27.21 -15.37
CA ALA A 110 -15.61 26.36 -16.41
C ALA A 110 -14.75 25.12 -16.70
N GLU A 111 -13.42 25.27 -16.75
CA GLU A 111 -12.51 24.12 -16.91
C GLU A 111 -12.55 23.18 -15.72
N LEU A 112 -12.78 23.71 -14.51
CA LEU A 112 -13.03 22.92 -13.29
C LEU A 112 -14.44 22.31 -13.24
N GLY A 113 -15.27 22.54 -14.26
CA GLY A 113 -16.59 21.93 -14.38
C GLY A 113 -17.73 22.71 -13.73
N LEU A 114 -17.56 24.01 -13.45
CA LEU A 114 -18.68 24.85 -13.04
C LEU A 114 -19.76 24.86 -14.12
N ASN A 115 -20.94 24.34 -13.78
CA ASN A 115 -22.11 24.35 -14.64
C ASN A 115 -23.39 24.66 -13.83
N PRO A 116 -23.82 25.93 -13.78
CA PRO A 116 -25.03 26.32 -13.05
C PRO A 116 -26.27 25.63 -13.64
N ASN A 117 -27.01 24.88 -12.81
CA ASN A 117 -28.25 24.24 -13.25
C ASN A 117 -29.45 25.19 -13.11
N PHE A 118 -29.58 26.12 -14.07
CA PHE A 118 -30.68 27.09 -14.08
C PHE A 118 -32.05 26.41 -14.25
N ASP A 119 -32.16 25.42 -15.13
CA ASP A 119 -33.44 24.75 -15.43
C ASP A 119 -34.09 24.15 -14.17
N ALA A 120 -33.31 23.46 -13.34
CA ALA A 120 -33.81 22.89 -12.10
C ALA A 120 -34.31 23.97 -11.13
N ALA A 121 -33.55 25.06 -10.97
CA ALA A 121 -33.90 26.17 -10.08
C ALA A 121 -35.15 26.93 -10.58
N ILE A 122 -35.23 27.20 -11.89
CA ILE A 122 -36.37 27.87 -12.52
C ILE A 122 -37.62 27.00 -12.42
N ASN A 123 -37.51 25.69 -12.68
CA ASN A 123 -38.64 24.79 -12.54
C ASN A 123 -39.14 24.74 -11.09
N LYS A 124 -38.23 24.69 -10.11
CA LYS A 124 -38.61 24.76 -8.69
C LYS A 124 -39.31 26.07 -8.35
N ALA A 125 -38.76 27.20 -8.78
CA ALA A 125 -39.37 28.53 -8.59
C ALA A 125 -40.76 28.62 -9.22
N TYR A 126 -40.94 28.06 -10.42
CA TYR A 126 -42.23 28.06 -11.12
C TYR A 126 -43.28 27.17 -10.45
N GLN A 127 -42.90 26.08 -9.79
CA GLN A 127 -43.88 25.18 -9.15
C GLN A 127 -44.48 25.75 -7.84
N ILE A 128 -43.86 26.75 -7.22
CA ILE A 128 -44.42 27.41 -6.04
C ILE A 128 -45.78 28.02 -6.39
N GLY A 129 -46.82 27.76 -5.58
CA GLY A 129 -48.19 28.22 -5.81
C GLY A 129 -48.95 27.43 -6.87
N ARG A 130 -48.41 26.31 -7.37
CA ARG A 130 -49.01 25.50 -8.45
C ARG A 130 -49.36 24.06 -8.07
N ASP A 131 -49.14 23.68 -6.82
CA ASP A 131 -49.51 22.37 -6.28
C ASP A 131 -50.61 22.51 -5.21
N GLY A 132 -51.52 21.53 -5.14
CA GLY A 132 -52.65 21.52 -4.20
C GLY A 132 -53.95 22.16 -4.72
N THR A 133 -54.89 22.38 -3.80
CA THR A 133 -56.20 22.99 -4.05
C THR A 133 -56.09 24.48 -4.40
N GLU A 134 -57.15 25.07 -4.97
CA GLU A 134 -57.16 26.50 -5.31
C GLU A 134 -56.91 27.40 -4.09
N GLU A 135 -57.49 27.05 -2.94
CA GLU A 135 -57.31 27.78 -1.69
C GLU A 135 -55.87 27.69 -1.18
N GLU A 136 -55.28 26.48 -1.15
CA GLU A 136 -53.88 26.28 -0.74
C GLU A 136 -52.90 27.05 -1.63
N ARG A 137 -53.10 26.97 -2.95
CA ARG A 137 -52.30 27.69 -3.94
C ARG A 137 -52.40 29.20 -3.76
N PHE A 138 -53.61 29.73 -3.64
CA PHE A 138 -53.84 31.17 -3.46
C PHE A 138 -53.24 31.69 -2.16
N ASN A 139 -53.39 30.94 -1.06
CA ASN A 139 -52.78 31.27 0.23
C ASN A 139 -51.25 31.25 0.16
N GLN A 140 -50.66 30.24 -0.50
CA GLN A 140 -49.21 30.16 -0.71
C GLN A 140 -48.71 31.37 -1.50
N ILE A 141 -49.37 31.73 -2.61
CA ILE A 141 -48.98 32.89 -3.44
C ILE A 141 -49.09 34.19 -2.65
N ASN A 142 -50.17 34.40 -1.88
CA ASN A 142 -50.32 35.60 -1.08
C ASN A 142 -49.29 35.69 0.05
N SER A 143 -48.88 34.56 0.63
CA SER A 143 -47.85 34.54 1.67
C SER A 143 -46.50 35.08 1.20
N LEU A 144 -46.19 34.97 -0.11
CA LEU A 144 -44.94 35.46 -0.71
C LEU A 144 -44.79 37.00 -0.67
N LYS A 145 -45.89 37.73 -0.48
CA LYS A 145 -45.88 39.20 -0.33
C LYS A 145 -45.13 39.64 0.92
N GLU A 146 -45.27 38.87 2.00
CA GLU A 146 -44.61 39.13 3.29
C GLU A 146 -43.39 38.23 3.48
N ASN A 147 -43.47 36.98 3.02
CA ASN A 147 -42.44 35.95 3.18
C ASN A 147 -41.84 35.58 1.83
N LYS A 148 -40.94 36.43 1.34
CA LYS A 148 -40.24 36.20 0.07
C LYS A 148 -39.45 34.89 0.12
N GLU A 149 -39.44 34.17 -0.99
CA GLU A 149 -38.71 32.92 -1.15
C GLU A 149 -37.47 33.13 -2.02
N ASN A 150 -36.32 32.60 -1.58
CA ASN A 150 -35.10 32.55 -2.39
C ASN A 150 -34.70 31.10 -2.63
N ILE A 151 -34.76 30.68 -3.90
CA ILE A 151 -34.32 29.37 -4.34
C ILE A 151 -32.80 29.35 -4.48
N ASP A 152 -32.14 28.43 -3.80
CA ASP A 152 -30.70 28.24 -3.92
C ASP A 152 -30.32 27.77 -5.34
N LEU A 153 -29.36 28.46 -5.93
CA LEU A 153 -28.72 28.06 -7.18
C LEU A 153 -27.46 27.26 -6.87
N SER A 154 -27.43 25.99 -7.30
CA SER A 154 -26.27 25.12 -7.12
C SER A 154 -25.12 25.57 -8.04
N LEU A 155 -24.11 26.21 -7.45
CA LEU A 155 -22.89 26.68 -8.11
C LEU A 155 -21.71 25.82 -7.63
N ASN A 156 -21.64 24.59 -8.12
CA ASN A 156 -20.58 23.64 -7.78
C ASN A 156 -19.71 23.33 -9.00
N VAL A 157 -18.45 23.04 -8.74
CA VAL A 157 -17.50 22.49 -9.71
C VAL A 157 -17.54 20.97 -9.68
N ASP A 158 -16.92 20.34 -10.68
CA ASP A 158 -16.77 18.89 -10.76
C ASP A 158 -15.59 18.44 -9.87
N GLU A 159 -15.88 17.64 -8.84
CA GLU A 159 -14.89 17.20 -7.86
C GLU A 159 -13.75 16.40 -8.52
N GLU A 160 -14.05 15.59 -9.54
CA GLU A 160 -13.04 14.80 -10.23
C GLU A 160 -12.12 15.69 -11.06
N LYS A 161 -12.64 16.75 -11.69
CA LYS A 161 -11.81 17.73 -12.40
C LYS A 161 -10.88 18.51 -11.47
N VAL A 162 -11.33 18.81 -10.25
CA VAL A 162 -10.47 19.43 -9.23
C VAL A 162 -9.35 18.47 -8.82
N LYS A 163 -9.66 17.18 -8.59
CA LYS A 163 -8.65 16.16 -8.29
C LYS A 163 -7.66 15.97 -9.44
N ASP A 164 -8.13 15.99 -10.68
CA ASP A 164 -7.28 15.90 -11.88
C ASP A 164 -6.33 17.10 -11.98
N PHE A 165 -6.81 18.30 -11.62
CA PHE A 165 -5.96 19.49 -11.57
C PHE A 165 -4.85 19.37 -10.52
N VAL A 166 -5.19 18.88 -9.31
CA VAL A 166 -4.20 18.55 -8.25
C VAL A 166 -3.18 17.54 -8.75
N ASN A 167 -3.63 16.46 -9.40
CA ASN A 167 -2.76 15.43 -9.94
C ASN A 167 -1.81 15.98 -11.02
N THR A 168 -2.32 16.84 -11.90
CA THR A 168 -1.52 17.51 -12.93
C THR A 168 -0.45 18.41 -12.32
N ILE A 169 -0.82 19.22 -11.32
CA ILE A 169 0.14 20.08 -10.59
C ILE A 169 1.22 19.21 -9.94
N SER A 170 0.81 18.18 -9.21
CA SER A 170 1.73 17.28 -8.51
C SER A 170 2.67 16.56 -9.49
N ALA A 171 2.18 16.06 -10.62
CA ALA A 171 3.02 15.39 -11.62
C ALA A 171 4.09 16.33 -12.21
N ASN A 172 3.77 17.61 -12.39
CA ASN A 172 4.71 18.59 -12.94
C ASN A 172 5.71 19.13 -11.90
N MET A 173 5.31 19.19 -10.64
CA MET A 173 6.11 19.80 -9.56
C MET A 173 6.94 18.78 -8.77
N ASN A 174 6.55 17.51 -8.76
CA ASN A 174 7.24 16.48 -8.00
C ASN A 174 8.60 16.15 -8.64
N VAL A 175 9.66 16.22 -7.84
CA VAL A 175 11.02 15.84 -8.21
C VAL A 175 11.47 14.70 -7.30
N VAL A 176 11.85 13.57 -7.89
CA VAL A 176 12.31 12.41 -7.12
C VAL A 176 13.70 12.69 -6.54
N SER A 177 13.91 12.38 -5.26
CA SER A 177 15.22 12.51 -4.62
C SER A 177 16.20 11.47 -5.17
N THR A 178 17.49 11.82 -5.21
CA THR A 178 18.56 10.92 -5.67
C THR A 178 19.47 10.59 -4.50
N ASN A 179 19.53 9.29 -4.14
CA ASN A 179 20.41 8.76 -3.11
C ASN A 179 21.89 8.94 -3.51
N SER A 180 22.77 9.14 -2.51
CA SER A 180 24.20 9.16 -2.75
C SER A 180 24.75 7.79 -3.14
N ASP A 181 25.72 7.78 -4.06
CA ASP A 181 26.64 6.65 -4.20
C ASP A 181 27.47 6.46 -2.93
N VAL A 182 27.78 5.21 -2.60
CA VAL A 182 28.51 4.87 -1.38
C VAL A 182 29.72 4.02 -1.72
N THR A 183 30.90 4.46 -1.27
CA THR A 183 32.16 3.74 -1.49
C THR A 183 32.88 3.56 -0.16
N PHE A 184 33.68 2.50 -0.06
CA PHE A 184 34.56 2.28 1.08
C PHE A 184 36.00 2.50 0.63
N VAL A 185 36.65 3.52 1.19
CA VAL A 185 38.07 3.84 0.93
C VAL A 185 38.78 3.79 2.28
N ASP A 186 39.83 2.96 2.38
CA ASP A 186 40.63 2.76 3.59
C ASP A 186 39.81 2.43 4.85
N GLY A 187 38.75 1.63 4.69
CA GLY A 187 37.86 1.22 5.78
C GLY A 187 36.91 2.31 6.28
N LYS A 188 36.85 3.47 5.60
CA LYS A 188 35.90 4.55 5.87
C LYS A 188 34.85 4.64 4.77
N LEU A 189 33.62 4.91 5.19
CA LEU A 189 32.51 5.12 4.28
C LEU A 189 32.60 6.53 3.68
N GLN A 190 32.67 6.60 2.35
CA GLN A 190 32.60 7.84 1.59
C GLN A 190 31.28 7.89 0.82
N VAL A 191 30.69 9.08 0.80
CA VAL A 191 29.35 9.34 0.28
C VAL A 191 29.47 10.35 -0.83
N GLY A 192 28.96 10.01 -2.01
CA GLY A 192 28.82 10.92 -3.14
C GLY A 192 27.77 12.01 -2.87
N GLU A 193 27.53 12.85 -3.85
CA GLU A 193 26.49 13.87 -3.73
C GLU A 193 25.09 13.23 -3.83
N SER A 194 24.21 13.59 -2.92
CA SER A 194 22.77 13.31 -3.00
C SER A 194 22.02 14.58 -3.39
N LYS A 195 20.84 14.42 -3.97
CA LYS A 195 19.95 15.56 -4.31
C LYS A 195 18.58 15.35 -3.68
N SER A 196 18.13 16.34 -2.90
CA SER A 196 16.78 16.34 -2.33
C SER A 196 15.74 16.48 -3.44
N GLY A 197 14.62 15.78 -3.24
CA GLY A 197 13.44 15.88 -4.07
C GLY A 197 12.46 16.93 -3.56
N LYS A 198 11.35 17.07 -4.27
CA LYS A 198 10.23 17.94 -3.94
C LYS A 198 8.93 17.18 -4.16
N GLU A 199 7.95 17.40 -3.30
CA GLU A 199 6.63 16.79 -3.41
C GLU A 199 5.54 17.79 -3.03
N VAL A 200 4.47 17.84 -3.83
CA VAL A 200 3.26 18.59 -3.50
C VAL A 200 2.40 17.78 -2.53
N ASP A 201 1.98 18.38 -1.42
CA ASP A 201 0.94 17.80 -0.57
C ASP A 201 -0.42 17.93 -1.27
N LYS A 202 -0.90 16.80 -1.80
CA LYS A 202 -2.15 16.74 -2.56
C LYS A 202 -3.38 17.03 -1.69
N GLU A 203 -3.38 16.61 -0.43
CA GLU A 203 -4.53 16.79 0.47
C GLU A 203 -4.66 18.26 0.89
N GLU A 204 -3.54 18.89 1.23
CA GLU A 204 -3.47 20.31 1.54
C GLU A 204 -3.87 21.15 0.30
N LEU A 205 -3.31 20.84 -0.87
CA LEU A 205 -3.63 21.56 -2.11
C LEU A 205 -5.10 21.43 -2.50
N LEU A 206 -5.69 20.23 -2.38
CA LEU A 206 -7.12 20.03 -2.65
C LEU A 206 -8.00 20.88 -1.72
N THR A 207 -7.63 20.95 -0.44
CA THR A 207 -8.34 21.76 0.56
C THR A 207 -8.28 23.26 0.23
N LEU A 208 -7.09 23.74 -0.15
CA LEU A 208 -6.87 25.13 -0.57
C LEU A 208 -7.64 25.46 -1.85
N LEU A 209 -7.62 24.58 -2.86
CA LEU A 209 -8.38 24.76 -4.10
C LEU A 209 -9.88 24.88 -3.82
N ASN A 210 -10.47 23.95 -3.08
CA ASN A 210 -11.91 23.98 -2.77
C ASN A 210 -12.32 25.26 -2.03
N THR A 211 -11.48 25.73 -1.11
CA THR A 211 -11.72 26.99 -0.39
C THR A 211 -11.69 28.20 -1.33
N ASN A 212 -10.69 28.27 -2.20
CA ASN A 212 -10.52 29.40 -3.12
C ASN A 212 -11.51 29.37 -4.30
N ILE A 213 -11.96 28.20 -4.75
CA ILE A 213 -13.06 28.05 -5.72
C ILE A 213 -14.35 28.63 -5.15
N LYS A 214 -14.72 28.27 -3.91
CA LYS A 214 -15.91 28.84 -3.25
C LYS A 214 -15.82 30.35 -3.13
N LYS A 215 -14.63 30.86 -2.79
CA LYS A 215 -14.38 32.31 -2.73
C LYS A 215 -14.55 32.98 -4.11
N ALA A 216 -13.99 32.40 -5.17
CA ALA A 216 -14.12 32.92 -6.53
C ALA A 216 -15.56 32.95 -7.01
N ILE A 217 -16.36 31.93 -6.67
CA ILE A 217 -17.80 31.87 -6.97
C ILE A 217 -18.56 32.96 -6.21
N ASN A 218 -18.37 33.05 -4.90
CA ASN A 218 -19.10 34.01 -4.05
C ASN A 218 -18.77 35.47 -4.37
N GLU A 219 -17.50 35.76 -4.68
CA GLU A 219 -17.02 37.11 -4.95
C GLU A 219 -17.05 37.47 -6.45
N ASN A 220 -17.40 36.52 -7.33
CA ASN A 220 -17.38 36.63 -8.79
C ASN A 220 -16.11 37.33 -9.32
N LYS A 221 -14.94 36.84 -8.91
CA LYS A 221 -13.65 37.41 -9.31
C LYS A 221 -12.56 36.34 -9.37
N ASP A 222 -11.46 36.68 -10.03
CA ASP A 222 -10.27 35.84 -10.05
C ASP A 222 -9.67 35.74 -8.65
N VAL A 223 -9.21 34.55 -8.28
CA VAL A 223 -8.59 34.28 -6.98
C VAL A 223 -7.24 33.64 -7.20
N SER A 224 -6.23 34.16 -6.51
CA SER A 224 -4.90 33.58 -6.42
C SER A 224 -4.56 33.19 -4.98
N PHE A 225 -3.75 32.15 -4.83
CA PHE A 225 -3.20 31.71 -3.54
C PHE A 225 -1.86 31.00 -3.73
N GLU A 226 -1.12 30.86 -2.63
CA GLU A 226 0.20 30.24 -2.61
C GLU A 226 0.20 28.93 -1.81
N THR A 227 1.03 27.99 -2.23
CA THR A 227 1.40 26.79 -1.45
C THR A 227 2.87 26.45 -1.73
N LYS A 228 3.43 25.47 -1.04
CA LYS A 228 4.85 25.09 -1.15
C LYS A 228 5.00 23.59 -1.34
N THR A 229 6.06 23.19 -2.03
CA THR A 229 6.47 21.77 -2.02
C THR A 229 7.10 21.41 -0.69
N LYS A 230 6.93 20.15 -0.28
CA LYS A 230 7.70 19.51 0.78
C LYS A 230 9.00 19.01 0.21
N THR A 231 10.11 19.30 0.88
CA THR A 231 11.42 18.74 0.53
C THR A 231 11.47 17.27 0.93
N ILE A 232 11.85 16.41 0.00
CA ILE A 232 12.02 14.97 0.23
C ILE A 232 13.51 14.67 0.26
N GLU A 233 14.06 14.47 1.46
CA GLU A 233 15.46 14.11 1.60
C GLU A 233 15.74 12.70 1.06
N PRO A 234 16.90 12.48 0.41
CA PRO A 234 17.30 11.15 0.00
C PRO A 234 17.54 10.29 1.24
N SER A 235 17.06 9.05 1.20
CA SER A 235 17.24 8.09 2.29
C SER A 235 18.72 7.87 2.63
N VAL A 236 19.58 7.79 1.61
CA VAL A 236 21.04 7.71 1.76
C VAL A 236 21.61 9.11 1.56
N ASN A 237 21.75 9.85 2.67
CA ASN A 237 22.33 11.20 2.73
C ASN A 237 23.51 11.26 3.73
N LYS A 238 24.19 12.41 3.79
CA LYS A 238 25.39 12.59 4.65
C LYS A 238 25.10 12.33 6.13
N ASP A 239 23.96 12.76 6.65
CA ASP A 239 23.61 12.62 8.07
C ASP A 239 23.29 11.17 8.43
N ALA A 240 22.55 10.48 7.56
CA ALA A 240 22.28 9.05 7.71
C ALA A 240 23.61 8.27 7.76
N ILE A 241 24.53 8.58 6.85
CA ILE A 241 25.82 7.89 6.77
C ILE A 241 26.76 8.26 7.93
N ALA A 242 26.69 9.47 8.47
CA ALA A 242 27.46 9.85 9.65
C ALA A 242 27.20 8.94 10.86
N ARG A 243 26.03 8.28 10.93
CA ARG A 243 25.73 7.27 11.96
C ARG A 243 26.44 5.94 11.74
N VAL A 244 26.94 5.65 10.54
CA VAL A 244 27.77 4.47 10.25
C VAL A 244 29.21 4.75 10.68
N ASN A 245 29.45 4.68 11.99
CA ASN A 245 30.69 5.16 12.60
C ASN A 245 31.68 4.04 13.00
N GLY A 246 31.30 2.77 12.93
CA GLY A 246 32.21 1.67 13.23
C GLY A 246 31.65 0.28 12.98
N VAL A 247 32.48 -0.73 13.23
CA VAL A 247 32.11 -2.15 13.04
C VAL A 247 31.16 -2.60 14.15
N ILE A 248 30.01 -3.14 13.76
CA ILE A 248 29.03 -3.73 14.67
C ILE A 248 28.99 -5.26 14.56
N GLY A 249 29.49 -5.86 13.49
CA GLY A 249 29.62 -7.31 13.36
C GLY A 249 30.60 -7.71 12.27
N THR A 250 31.25 -8.86 12.43
CA THR A 250 32.16 -9.41 11.43
C THR A 250 32.19 -10.92 11.53
N PHE A 251 32.48 -11.59 10.41
CA PHE A 251 32.74 -13.01 10.40
C PHE A 251 33.63 -13.40 9.22
N THR A 252 34.52 -14.35 9.48
CA THR A 252 35.46 -14.89 8.49
C THR A 252 35.29 -16.41 8.41
N SER A 253 35.24 -16.95 7.19
CA SER A 253 35.29 -18.40 6.96
C SER A 253 36.43 -18.77 6.02
N ASN A 254 36.95 -20.00 6.17
CA ASN A 254 38.03 -20.52 5.33
C ASN A 254 37.47 -21.08 4.01
N LEU A 255 38.05 -20.69 2.88
CA LEU A 255 37.64 -21.14 1.54
C LEU A 255 37.94 -22.62 1.25
N GLY A 256 38.80 -23.23 2.06
CA GLY A 256 39.24 -24.61 1.92
C GLY A 256 40.02 -24.86 0.64
N ARG A 257 40.03 -26.11 0.19
CA ARG A 257 40.64 -26.53 -1.09
C ARG A 257 39.66 -26.34 -2.25
N GLY A 258 39.13 -25.13 -2.42
CA GLY A 258 38.19 -24.81 -3.50
C GLY A 258 38.85 -24.80 -4.89
N THR A 259 38.12 -25.21 -5.93
CA THR A 259 38.57 -25.08 -7.32
C THR A 259 38.62 -23.61 -7.74
N ALA A 260 39.36 -23.30 -8.80
CA ALA A 260 39.43 -21.93 -9.35
C ALA A 260 38.04 -21.37 -9.71
N GLY A 261 37.18 -22.19 -10.33
CA GLY A 261 35.80 -21.79 -10.66
C GLY A 261 34.95 -21.48 -9.43
N ARG A 262 35.07 -22.27 -8.37
CA ARG A 262 34.39 -22.03 -7.09
C ARG A 262 34.84 -20.73 -6.44
N ASN A 263 36.15 -20.50 -6.38
CA ASN A 263 36.70 -19.28 -5.78
C ASN A 263 36.32 -18.03 -6.58
N ALA A 264 36.27 -18.12 -7.92
CA ALA A 264 35.77 -17.03 -8.77
C ALA A 264 34.30 -16.68 -8.47
N ASN A 265 33.44 -17.69 -8.28
CA ASN A 265 32.04 -17.46 -7.89
C ASN A 265 31.91 -16.82 -6.51
N ILE A 266 32.75 -17.21 -5.55
CA ILE A 266 32.77 -16.60 -4.21
C ILE A 266 33.20 -15.14 -4.28
N VAL A 267 34.26 -14.82 -5.04
CA VAL A 267 34.69 -13.42 -5.27
C VAL A 267 33.57 -12.60 -5.90
N LEU A 268 32.92 -13.13 -6.94
CA LEU A 268 31.83 -12.44 -7.63
C LEU A 268 30.63 -12.20 -6.72
N SER A 269 30.17 -13.23 -6.00
CA SER A 269 29.03 -13.12 -5.09
C SER A 269 29.33 -12.19 -3.91
N ALA A 270 30.53 -12.26 -3.34
CA ALA A 270 30.97 -11.36 -2.28
C ALA A 270 30.96 -9.89 -2.75
N LYS A 271 31.41 -9.62 -3.98
CA LYS A 271 31.38 -8.28 -4.59
C LYS A 271 29.96 -7.77 -4.80
N ARG A 272 29.03 -8.62 -5.27
CA ARG A 272 27.62 -8.25 -5.55
C ARG A 272 26.83 -7.82 -4.31
N ILE A 273 27.27 -8.23 -3.11
CA ILE A 273 26.64 -7.88 -1.84
C ILE A 273 27.60 -7.16 -0.88
N SER A 274 28.60 -6.49 -1.44
CA SER A 274 29.51 -5.58 -0.73
C SER A 274 29.24 -4.13 -1.09
N ASN A 275 29.67 -3.22 -0.23
CA ASN A 275 29.57 -1.78 -0.36
C ASN A 275 28.13 -1.30 -0.55
N ILE A 276 27.19 -1.96 0.12
CA ILE A 276 25.77 -1.56 0.14
C ILE A 276 25.43 -0.95 1.49
N VAL A 277 24.55 0.06 1.47
CA VAL A 277 23.89 0.62 2.64
C VAL A 277 22.48 0.07 2.68
N VAL A 278 22.04 -0.35 3.87
CA VAL A 278 20.71 -0.88 4.12
C VAL A 278 20.03 0.04 5.14
N MET A 279 18.99 0.73 4.70
CA MET A 279 18.29 1.74 5.52
C MET A 279 17.42 1.09 6.60
N PRO A 280 17.06 1.80 7.69
CA PRO A 280 16.10 1.33 8.68
C PRO A 280 14.83 0.74 8.03
N GLY A 281 14.46 -0.47 8.42
CA GLY A 281 13.32 -1.21 7.88
C GLY A 281 13.53 -1.87 6.51
N GLU A 282 14.62 -1.56 5.80
CA GLU A 282 14.90 -2.17 4.49
C GLU A 282 15.23 -3.65 4.63
N THR A 283 14.66 -4.47 3.73
CA THR A 283 14.91 -5.91 3.65
C THR A 283 15.72 -6.24 2.40
N VAL A 284 16.77 -7.04 2.56
CA VAL A 284 17.65 -7.48 1.47
C VAL A 284 17.51 -8.99 1.26
N SER A 285 17.37 -9.39 0.00
CA SER A 285 17.48 -10.79 -0.45
C SER A 285 18.88 -11.05 -1.03
N PHE A 286 19.55 -12.09 -0.54
CA PHE A 286 20.83 -12.54 -1.08
C PHE A 286 20.69 -12.94 -2.56
N ASN A 287 19.71 -13.79 -2.88
CA ASN A 287 19.48 -14.24 -4.26
C ASN A 287 19.19 -13.09 -5.22
N GLN A 288 18.42 -12.08 -4.80
CA GLN A 288 18.15 -10.90 -5.63
C GLN A 288 19.44 -10.14 -5.96
N LYS A 289 20.34 -9.94 -4.98
CA LYS A 289 21.65 -9.31 -5.21
C LYS A 289 22.54 -10.15 -6.12
N MET A 290 22.40 -11.47 -6.12
CA MET A 290 23.18 -12.35 -6.99
C MET A 290 22.77 -12.24 -8.46
N GLY A 291 21.55 -11.80 -8.79
CA GLY A 291 21.03 -11.77 -10.16
C GLY A 291 21.02 -13.15 -10.85
N PRO A 292 20.75 -13.22 -12.16
CA PRO A 292 20.71 -14.51 -12.88
C PRO A 292 22.05 -15.26 -12.81
N ILE A 293 22.02 -16.54 -12.43
CA ILE A 293 23.22 -17.39 -12.32
C ILE A 293 23.59 -17.97 -13.70
N THR A 294 24.20 -17.15 -14.55
CA THR A 294 24.58 -17.51 -15.92
C THR A 294 26.06 -17.26 -16.19
N ALA A 295 26.61 -17.92 -17.22
CA ALA A 295 27.99 -17.69 -17.65
C ALA A 295 28.22 -16.24 -18.13
N ALA A 296 27.22 -15.64 -18.81
CA ALA A 296 27.24 -14.24 -19.22
C ALA A 296 27.34 -13.27 -18.03
N ASN A 297 26.76 -13.64 -16.89
CA ASN A 297 26.86 -12.89 -15.63
C ASN A 297 28.15 -13.18 -14.85
N GLY A 298 29.09 -13.92 -15.44
CA GLY A 298 30.42 -14.18 -14.89
C GLY A 298 30.53 -15.43 -14.02
N TYR A 299 29.44 -16.19 -13.82
CA TYR A 299 29.47 -17.41 -13.03
C TYR A 299 30.20 -18.54 -13.77
N LYS A 300 30.98 -19.31 -13.01
CA LYS A 300 31.78 -20.44 -13.50
C LYS A 300 31.20 -21.78 -13.03
N PRO A 301 31.39 -22.87 -13.80
CA PRO A 301 31.06 -24.21 -13.33
C PRO A 301 31.89 -24.57 -12.09
N ALA A 302 31.22 -25.10 -11.07
CA ALA A 302 31.84 -25.61 -9.86
C ALA A 302 30.93 -26.63 -9.19
N SER A 303 31.52 -27.56 -8.44
CA SER A 303 30.75 -28.55 -7.69
C SER A 303 29.80 -27.87 -6.69
N THR A 304 28.54 -28.30 -6.72
CA THR A 304 27.46 -27.92 -5.83
C THR A 304 26.83 -29.19 -5.24
N ILE A 305 25.95 -29.02 -4.24
CA ILE A 305 25.19 -30.12 -3.65
C ILE A 305 23.72 -29.93 -4.01
N GLN A 306 23.16 -30.86 -4.77
CA GLN A 306 21.74 -30.88 -5.13
C GLN A 306 21.12 -32.18 -4.61
N GLY A 307 20.07 -32.07 -3.77
CA GLY A 307 19.41 -33.25 -3.20
C GLY A 307 20.32 -34.17 -2.37
N GLY A 308 21.46 -33.67 -1.86
CA GLY A 308 22.44 -34.46 -1.11
C GLY A 308 23.50 -35.17 -1.98
N VAL A 309 23.54 -34.90 -3.29
CA VAL A 309 24.54 -35.43 -4.23
C VAL A 309 25.39 -34.28 -4.78
N TYR A 310 26.68 -34.53 -4.99
CA TYR A 310 27.58 -33.57 -5.63
C TYR A 310 27.36 -33.55 -7.14
N THR A 311 27.08 -32.38 -7.70
CA THR A 311 26.89 -32.15 -9.14
C THR A 311 27.61 -30.88 -9.56
N ASP A 312 28.11 -30.78 -10.79
CA ASP A 312 28.69 -29.53 -11.28
C ASP A 312 27.58 -28.60 -11.77
N ALA A 313 27.56 -27.37 -11.25
CA ALA A 313 26.62 -26.34 -11.65
C ALA A 313 27.28 -24.97 -11.73
N LEU A 314 26.67 -24.05 -12.47
CA LEU A 314 27.07 -22.64 -12.43
C LEU A 314 26.77 -22.07 -11.04
N GLY A 315 27.72 -21.32 -10.48
CA GLY A 315 27.53 -20.66 -9.18
C GLY A 315 27.83 -21.52 -7.96
N GLY A 316 28.48 -22.68 -8.11
CA GLY A 316 29.02 -23.42 -6.97
C GLY A 316 29.93 -22.53 -6.11
N GLY A 317 29.69 -22.47 -4.80
CA GLY A 317 30.37 -21.58 -3.83
C GLY A 317 29.47 -20.53 -3.17
N LEU A 318 28.31 -20.20 -3.76
CA LEU A 318 27.40 -19.15 -3.25
C LEU A 318 26.90 -19.41 -1.83
N CYS A 319 26.68 -20.66 -1.45
CA CYS A 319 26.28 -21.01 -0.08
C CYS A 319 27.34 -20.64 0.97
N GLN A 320 28.63 -20.65 0.62
CA GLN A 320 29.67 -20.22 1.55
C GLN A 320 29.63 -18.69 1.72
N THR A 321 29.42 -17.94 0.63
CA THR A 321 29.23 -16.48 0.69
C THR A 321 28.04 -16.13 1.57
N SER A 322 26.88 -16.75 1.32
CA SER A 322 25.66 -16.58 2.12
C SER A 322 25.90 -16.94 3.60
N THR A 323 26.52 -18.08 3.87
CA THR A 323 26.82 -18.52 5.25
C THR A 323 27.74 -17.53 5.98
N THR A 324 28.76 -17.01 5.30
CA THR A 324 29.70 -16.06 5.90
C THR A 324 28.99 -14.73 6.21
N LEU A 325 28.16 -14.24 5.27
CA LEU A 325 27.34 -13.06 5.48
C LEU A 325 26.34 -13.25 6.63
N TYR A 326 25.58 -14.35 6.65
CA TYR A 326 24.64 -14.70 7.73
C TYR A 326 25.32 -14.61 9.10
N ASN A 327 26.51 -15.19 9.24
CA ASN A 327 27.24 -15.16 10.51
C ASN A 327 27.70 -13.76 10.93
N ALA A 328 28.08 -12.90 9.97
CA ALA A 328 28.41 -11.50 10.24
C ALA A 328 27.16 -10.72 10.67
N LEU A 329 26.03 -10.93 9.98
CA LEU A 329 24.73 -10.30 10.26
C LEU A 329 24.22 -10.65 11.67
N VAL A 330 24.29 -11.93 12.05
CA VAL A 330 23.90 -12.38 13.41
C VAL A 330 24.75 -11.70 14.49
N ARG A 331 26.07 -11.57 14.26
CA ARG A 331 27.01 -10.91 15.18
C ARG A 331 26.81 -9.39 15.25
N SER A 332 26.27 -8.79 14.19
CA SER A 332 25.79 -7.40 14.19
C SER A 332 24.41 -7.20 14.82
N ASP A 333 23.72 -8.26 15.21
CA ASP A 333 22.34 -8.25 15.71
C ASP A 333 21.29 -7.78 14.69
N VAL A 334 21.57 -7.96 13.40
CA VAL A 334 20.60 -7.71 12.31
C VAL A 334 19.58 -8.84 12.28
N THR A 335 18.30 -8.50 12.07
CA THR A 335 17.22 -9.48 11.98
C THR A 335 17.33 -10.31 10.70
N ILE A 336 17.53 -11.61 10.86
CA ILE A 336 17.44 -12.59 9.77
C ILE A 336 15.98 -13.03 9.63
N THR A 337 15.37 -12.74 8.48
CA THR A 337 13.96 -13.04 8.18
C THR A 337 13.77 -14.32 7.39
N GLU A 338 14.81 -14.78 6.69
CA GLU A 338 14.83 -16.10 6.05
C GLU A 338 16.24 -16.70 6.14
N ARG A 339 16.32 -17.95 6.60
CA ARG A 339 17.55 -18.75 6.59
C ARG A 339 17.20 -20.22 6.50
N HIS A 340 17.98 -20.97 5.72
CA HIS A 340 17.84 -22.41 5.59
C HIS A 340 19.17 -23.11 5.89
N PRO A 341 19.19 -24.22 6.66
CA PRO A 341 20.38 -25.06 6.74
C PRO A 341 20.61 -25.84 5.45
N HIS A 342 21.84 -26.29 5.23
CA HIS A 342 22.17 -27.29 4.25
C HIS A 342 21.61 -28.65 4.66
N SER A 343 21.41 -29.53 3.68
CA SER A 343 21.09 -30.94 3.94
C SER A 343 22.31 -31.76 4.38
N ILE A 344 23.51 -31.21 4.17
CA ILE A 344 24.80 -31.77 4.59
C ILE A 344 25.52 -30.66 5.36
N PRO A 345 25.96 -30.88 6.60
CA PRO A 345 26.66 -29.85 7.37
C PRO A 345 27.84 -29.27 6.60
N ALA A 346 27.92 -27.94 6.57
CA ALA A 346 28.98 -27.23 5.87
C ALA A 346 30.30 -27.31 6.67
N PRO A 347 31.44 -27.66 6.04
CA PRO A 347 32.70 -27.87 6.78
C PRO A 347 33.40 -26.58 7.22
N TYR A 348 32.91 -25.42 6.79
CA TYR A 348 33.54 -24.10 7.01
C TYR A 348 32.89 -23.28 8.14
N VAL A 349 31.89 -23.83 8.83
CA VAL A 349 31.25 -23.26 10.03
C VAL A 349 30.80 -24.37 10.99
N PRO A 350 30.60 -24.07 12.29
CA PRO A 350 29.96 -25.01 13.20
C PRO A 350 28.57 -25.43 12.70
N TYR A 351 28.15 -26.64 13.07
CA TYR A 351 26.82 -27.14 12.71
C TYR A 351 25.76 -26.27 13.37
N GLY A 352 24.71 -25.93 12.63
CA GLY A 352 23.68 -25.00 13.07
C GLY A 352 23.91 -23.55 12.65
N GLU A 353 25.09 -23.21 12.13
CA GLU A 353 25.50 -21.84 11.80
C GLU A 353 25.60 -21.58 10.29
N ASP A 354 25.17 -22.51 9.45
CA ASP A 354 25.24 -22.42 8.00
C ASP A 354 24.02 -21.73 7.38
N GLY A 355 24.14 -21.12 6.20
CA GLY A 355 23.04 -20.45 5.50
C GLY A 355 23.00 -20.83 4.02
N ALA A 356 22.29 -21.91 3.70
CA ALA A 356 22.15 -22.44 2.34
C ALA A 356 21.24 -21.56 1.48
N VAL A 357 21.61 -21.37 0.22
CA VAL A 357 20.84 -20.63 -0.78
C VAL A 357 20.68 -21.45 -2.05
N TRP A 358 19.53 -21.30 -2.69
CA TRP A 358 19.19 -21.90 -3.97
C TRP A 358 18.10 -21.06 -4.64
N VAL A 359 18.38 -20.52 -5.81
CA VAL A 359 17.44 -19.65 -6.53
C VAL A 359 16.09 -20.37 -6.73
N GLY A 360 15.00 -19.72 -6.30
CA GLY A 360 13.64 -20.27 -6.38
C GLY A 360 13.24 -21.23 -5.25
N ALA A 361 14.14 -21.59 -4.32
CA ALA A 361 13.81 -22.53 -3.24
C ALA A 361 14.33 -22.14 -1.84
N LYS A 362 15.52 -21.55 -1.73
CA LYS A 362 16.14 -21.16 -0.45
C LYS A 362 16.81 -19.80 -0.60
N ASP A 363 16.53 -18.87 0.32
CA ASP A 363 17.19 -17.57 0.35
C ASP A 363 17.79 -17.26 1.72
N LEU A 364 18.69 -16.28 1.73
CA LEU A 364 19.06 -15.56 2.94
C LEU A 364 18.44 -14.17 2.84
N LYS A 365 17.47 -13.88 3.70
CA LYS A 365 16.86 -12.55 3.81
C LYS A 365 17.10 -11.97 5.18
N PHE A 366 17.35 -10.67 5.21
CA PHE A 366 17.57 -9.94 6.45
C PHE A 366 16.99 -8.53 6.35
N THR A 367 16.57 -8.00 7.49
CA THR A 367 15.96 -6.68 7.61
C THR A 367 16.79 -5.86 8.58
N ASN A 368 17.15 -4.63 8.19
CA ASN A 368 17.77 -3.71 9.12
C ASN A 368 16.74 -3.25 10.15
N ASN A 369 16.81 -3.83 11.35
CA ASN A 369 15.92 -3.54 12.48
C ASN A 369 16.38 -2.34 13.34
N PHE A 370 17.47 -1.67 12.97
CA PHE A 370 17.95 -0.49 13.68
C PHE A 370 17.26 0.79 13.21
N ASP A 371 17.31 1.82 14.04
CA ASP A 371 16.91 3.20 13.69
C ASP A 371 18.01 3.95 12.91
N PHE A 372 19.11 3.28 12.58
CA PHE A 372 20.23 3.79 11.78
C PHE A 372 20.53 2.90 10.58
N PRO A 373 21.11 3.44 9.50
CA PRO A 373 21.58 2.63 8.39
C PRO A 373 22.72 1.72 8.80
N ILE A 374 22.80 0.54 8.19
CA ILE A 374 23.96 -0.34 8.27
C ILE A 374 24.65 -0.40 6.91
N ALA A 375 25.96 -0.62 6.91
CA ALA A 375 26.70 -0.83 5.68
C ALA A 375 27.42 -2.18 5.69
N ILE A 376 27.40 -2.86 4.56
CA ILE A 376 27.93 -4.23 4.42
C ILE A 376 29.12 -4.19 3.49
N THR A 377 30.27 -4.70 3.94
CA THR A 377 31.43 -4.93 3.07
C THR A 377 31.89 -6.37 3.13
N SER A 378 32.58 -6.78 2.06
CA SER A 378 33.24 -8.07 2.00
C SER A 378 34.70 -7.93 1.56
N SER A 379 35.52 -8.88 1.98
CA SER A 379 36.85 -9.08 1.42
C SER A 379 37.09 -10.57 1.18
N VAL A 380 37.72 -10.88 0.04
CA VAL A 380 38.14 -12.24 -0.29
C VAL A 380 39.65 -12.23 -0.47
N ASN A 381 40.36 -12.94 0.38
CA ASN A 381 41.81 -13.08 0.31
C ASN A 381 42.14 -14.53 -0.08
N LEU A 382 42.43 -14.73 -1.37
CA LEU A 382 42.75 -16.05 -1.93
C LEU A 382 44.08 -16.59 -1.42
N ALA A 383 45.07 -15.73 -1.16
CA ALA A 383 46.37 -16.16 -0.62
C ALA A 383 46.24 -16.73 0.81
N LYS A 384 45.36 -16.13 1.62
CA LYS A 384 45.03 -16.60 2.97
C LYS A 384 43.89 -17.64 2.99
N ASN A 385 43.28 -17.94 1.84
CA ASN A 385 42.09 -18.78 1.71
C ASN A 385 40.94 -18.37 2.65
N ILE A 386 40.59 -17.08 2.69
CA ILE A 386 39.50 -16.59 3.55
C ILE A 386 38.55 -15.66 2.81
N ILE A 387 37.28 -15.68 3.23
CA ILE A 387 36.27 -14.66 2.95
C ILE A 387 35.81 -14.04 4.26
N THR A 388 35.69 -12.72 4.29
CA THR A 388 35.22 -11.96 5.46
C THR A 388 34.07 -11.05 5.05
N PHE A 389 33.02 -11.00 5.86
CA PHE A 389 32.01 -9.94 5.82
C PHE A 389 32.12 -9.07 7.05
N THR A 390 31.96 -7.76 6.87
CA THR A 390 31.97 -6.78 7.95
C THR A 390 30.74 -5.88 7.83
N ILE A 391 30.02 -5.73 8.93
CA ILE A 391 28.83 -4.91 9.05
C ILE A 391 29.18 -3.69 9.90
N TYR A 392 28.95 -2.52 9.34
CA TYR A 392 29.17 -1.22 9.99
C TYR A 392 27.83 -0.61 10.38
N GLY A 393 27.82 0.18 11.45
CA GLY A 393 26.65 0.90 11.93
C GLY A 393 27.00 1.84 13.08
N ASP A 394 26.01 2.21 13.88
CA ASP A 394 26.18 3.14 14.99
C ASP A 394 26.64 2.40 16.26
N THR A 395 27.94 2.48 16.54
CA THR A 395 28.57 1.84 17.71
C THR A 395 28.16 2.46 19.04
N ASN A 396 27.66 3.70 19.04
CA ASN A 396 27.12 4.34 20.25
C ASN A 396 25.77 3.73 20.64
N LYS A 397 24.97 3.33 19.65
CA LYS A 397 23.68 2.62 19.86
C LYS A 397 23.88 1.13 20.07
N LYS A 398 24.75 0.50 19.27
CA LYS A 398 25.11 -0.93 19.35
C LYS A 398 26.39 -1.08 20.18
N ASN A 399 26.29 -0.76 21.47
CA ASN A 399 27.41 -0.79 22.43
C ASN A 399 27.62 -2.16 23.12
N TYR A 400 27.24 -3.25 22.45
CA TYR A 400 27.34 -4.64 22.94
C TYR A 400 27.83 -5.58 21.84
N THR A 401 28.32 -6.75 22.22
CA THR A 401 28.69 -7.81 21.28
C THR A 401 27.65 -8.92 21.28
N VAL A 402 27.53 -9.59 20.13
CA VAL A 402 26.71 -10.79 19.97
C VAL A 402 27.62 -11.88 19.44
N GLU A 403 27.69 -12.98 20.18
CA GLU A 403 28.31 -14.23 19.73
C GLU A 403 27.21 -15.24 19.39
N MET A 404 27.54 -16.20 18.52
CA MET A 404 26.67 -17.32 18.20
C MET A 404 27.44 -18.61 18.45
N TYR A 405 26.74 -19.59 19.00
CA TYR A 405 27.19 -20.97 19.10
C TYR A 405 25.99 -21.91 18.94
N SER A 406 26.23 -23.20 18.68
CA SER A 406 25.16 -24.18 18.49
C SER A 406 25.38 -25.46 19.31
N LYS A 407 24.27 -26.08 19.74
CA LYS A 407 24.25 -27.36 20.45
C LYS A 407 23.52 -28.41 19.61
N CYS A 408 24.09 -29.61 19.54
CA CYS A 408 23.38 -30.78 19.02
C CYS A 408 22.26 -31.14 20.01
N ILE A 409 21.02 -31.22 19.54
CA ILE A 409 19.86 -31.61 20.36
C ILE A 409 19.43 -33.04 20.09
N GLU A 410 19.77 -33.60 18.92
CA GLU A 410 19.46 -34.97 18.53
C GLU A 410 20.45 -35.43 17.46
N GLU A 411 20.98 -36.64 17.63
CA GLU A 411 21.67 -37.38 16.57
C GLU A 411 20.77 -38.53 16.10
N ILE A 412 20.57 -38.63 14.79
CA ILE A 412 19.66 -39.58 14.17
C ILE A 412 20.52 -40.64 13.46
N PRO A 413 20.66 -41.85 14.01
CA PRO A 413 21.50 -42.89 13.42
C PRO A 413 20.98 -43.28 12.03
N PHE A 414 21.91 -43.63 11.13
CA PHE A 414 21.55 -44.17 9.83
C PHE A 414 21.24 -45.67 9.93
N GLU A 415 20.41 -46.17 9.01
CA GLU A 415 20.12 -47.59 8.89
C GLU A 415 20.92 -48.20 7.73
N THR A 416 21.11 -49.51 7.76
CA THR A 416 21.67 -50.26 6.63
C THR A 416 20.55 -50.95 5.87
N GLN A 417 20.41 -50.60 4.59
CA GLN A 417 19.49 -51.23 3.66
C GLN A 417 20.25 -52.23 2.79
N GLU A 418 19.87 -53.49 2.89
CA GLU A 418 20.42 -54.55 2.04
C GLU A 418 19.63 -54.64 0.72
N LYS A 419 20.34 -54.74 -0.40
CA LYS A 419 19.76 -54.99 -1.72
C LYS A 419 20.42 -56.22 -2.33
N LYS A 420 19.60 -57.18 -2.76
CA LYS A 420 20.11 -58.39 -3.43
C LYS A 420 20.79 -58.02 -4.76
N SER A 421 21.90 -58.68 -5.07
CA SER A 421 22.64 -58.51 -6.31
C SER A 421 23.11 -59.87 -6.84
N ASP A 422 22.78 -60.15 -8.09
CA ASP A 422 23.22 -61.31 -8.85
C ASP A 422 24.63 -61.13 -9.46
N GLU A 423 25.23 -59.95 -9.32
CA GLU A 423 26.62 -59.67 -9.67
C GLU A 423 27.61 -60.19 -8.62
N LEU A 424 27.16 -60.37 -7.37
CA LEU A 424 27.98 -60.78 -6.22
C LEU A 424 27.68 -62.22 -5.82
N PHE A 425 28.71 -62.97 -5.41
CA PHE A 425 28.51 -64.34 -4.91
C PHE A 425 27.89 -64.36 -3.52
N VAL A 426 27.16 -65.44 -3.19
CA VAL A 426 26.65 -65.65 -1.83
C VAL A 426 27.80 -65.53 -0.81
N GLY A 427 27.61 -64.67 0.20
CA GLY A 427 28.62 -64.33 1.21
C GLY A 427 29.42 -63.05 0.90
N GLU A 428 29.39 -62.55 -0.34
CA GLU A 428 29.99 -61.28 -0.71
C GLU A 428 29.03 -60.12 -0.47
N THR A 429 29.58 -58.98 -0.02
CA THR A 429 28.84 -57.74 0.16
C THR A 429 29.61 -56.55 -0.42
N LYS A 430 28.89 -55.53 -0.87
CA LYS A 430 29.47 -54.29 -1.40
C LYS A 430 28.69 -53.08 -0.95
N VAL A 431 29.31 -52.19 -0.17
CA VAL A 431 28.70 -50.90 0.18
C VAL A 431 28.67 -50.03 -1.08
N VAL A 432 27.46 -49.73 -1.57
CA VAL A 432 27.26 -48.87 -2.75
C VAL A 432 26.83 -47.45 -2.38
N LYS A 433 26.39 -47.24 -1.14
CA LYS A 433 26.15 -45.90 -0.60
C LYS A 433 26.55 -45.87 0.87
N LYS A 434 27.50 -45.02 1.25
CA LYS A 434 27.93 -44.86 2.64
C LYS A 434 26.83 -44.17 3.47
N GLY A 435 26.55 -44.70 4.66
CA GLY A 435 25.62 -44.09 5.60
C GLY A 435 26.17 -42.82 6.27
N ARG A 436 25.28 -41.92 6.67
CA ARG A 436 25.59 -40.73 7.46
C ARG A 436 24.48 -40.45 8.47
N PRO A 437 24.79 -40.26 9.76
CA PRO A 437 23.79 -39.81 10.72
C PRO A 437 23.16 -38.47 10.32
N GLY A 438 21.91 -38.29 10.71
CA GLY A 438 21.23 -37.01 10.70
C GLY A 438 21.44 -36.28 12.02
N TYR A 439 21.14 -35.00 12.04
CA TYR A 439 21.30 -34.19 13.25
C TYR A 439 20.21 -33.12 13.33
N ARG A 440 19.81 -32.80 14.56
CA ARG A 440 19.11 -31.55 14.88
C ARG A 440 20.01 -30.70 15.77
N TYR A 441 20.08 -29.41 15.46
CA TYR A 441 20.86 -28.43 16.22
C TYR A 441 19.99 -27.24 16.63
N GLN A 442 20.28 -26.66 17.79
CA GLN A 442 19.74 -25.39 18.25
C GLN A 442 20.89 -24.39 18.40
N SER A 443 20.84 -23.27 17.67
CA SER A 443 21.76 -22.15 17.87
C SER A 443 21.28 -21.22 18.98
N TYR A 444 22.23 -20.51 19.58
CA TYR A 444 22.03 -19.55 20.67
C TYR A 444 22.76 -18.26 20.34
N LYS A 445 22.17 -17.13 20.72
CA LYS A 445 22.83 -15.81 20.70
C LYS A 445 23.24 -15.43 22.11
N VAL A 446 24.50 -15.07 22.28
CA VAL A 446 25.09 -14.67 23.56
C VAL A 446 25.42 -13.19 23.48
N TYR A 447 24.72 -12.38 24.28
CA TYR A 447 24.88 -10.93 24.32
C TYR A 447 25.86 -10.56 25.43
N LYS A 448 26.88 -9.75 25.14
CA LYS A 448 27.84 -9.27 26.13
C LYS A 448 28.05 -7.77 26.05
N ASN A 449 28.28 -7.10 27.19
CA ASN A 449 28.69 -5.70 27.25
C ASN A 449 29.95 -5.58 28.11
N GLY A 450 31.02 -5.00 27.57
CA GLY A 450 32.33 -4.96 28.24
C GLY A 450 32.86 -6.35 28.63
N GLY A 451 32.55 -7.37 27.82
CA GLY A 451 32.91 -8.78 28.09
C GLY A 451 32.02 -9.51 29.10
N LYS A 452 31.12 -8.81 29.81
CA LYS A 452 30.18 -9.43 30.75
C LYS A 452 28.93 -9.93 30.04
N LEU A 453 28.49 -11.15 30.38
CA LEU A 453 27.25 -11.73 29.87
C LEU A 453 26.04 -10.88 30.28
N ILE A 454 25.22 -10.49 29.31
CA ILE A 454 23.93 -9.82 29.51
C ILE A 454 22.82 -10.88 29.52
N LYS A 455 22.74 -11.66 28.43
CA LYS A 455 21.74 -12.71 28.25
C LYS A 455 22.17 -13.71 27.20
N GLU A 456 21.58 -14.89 27.28
CA GLU A 456 21.66 -15.95 26.27
C GLU A 456 20.25 -16.32 25.86
N VAL A 457 19.99 -16.39 24.55
CA VAL A 457 18.66 -16.73 24.03
C VAL A 457 18.76 -17.80 22.93
N PRO A 458 17.84 -18.78 22.89
CA PRO A 458 17.74 -19.69 21.76
C PRO A 458 17.39 -18.89 20.49
N TYR A 459 17.97 -19.28 19.37
CA TYR A 459 17.84 -18.53 18.11
C TYR A 459 17.21 -19.36 16.99
N MET A 460 17.98 -20.20 16.29
CA MET A 460 17.48 -20.95 15.14
C MET A 460 17.69 -22.46 15.30
N LYS A 461 16.74 -23.24 14.78
CA LYS A 461 16.87 -24.69 14.67
C LYS A 461 17.41 -25.07 13.30
N SER A 462 18.23 -26.12 13.26
CA SER A 462 18.76 -26.70 12.03
C SER A 462 18.49 -28.19 12.00
N TYR A 463 18.08 -28.70 10.85
CA TYR A 463 17.86 -30.12 10.62
C TYR A 463 18.70 -30.59 9.42
N TYR A 464 19.55 -31.58 9.67
CA TYR A 464 20.37 -32.26 8.69
C TYR A 464 19.86 -33.70 8.56
N PRO A 465 19.23 -34.07 7.44
CA PRO A 465 18.70 -35.42 7.27
C PRO A 465 19.79 -36.50 7.33
N LYS A 466 19.44 -37.66 7.89
CA LYS A 466 20.27 -38.87 7.78
C LYS A 466 20.32 -39.35 6.34
N SER A 467 21.34 -40.12 6.02
CA SER A 467 21.43 -40.88 4.77
C SER A 467 21.71 -42.33 5.12
N ASP A 468 20.79 -43.24 4.80
CA ASP A 468 20.98 -44.66 5.03
C ASP A 468 22.11 -45.24 4.17
N GLN A 469 22.79 -46.23 4.73
CA GLN A 469 23.78 -47.04 4.05
C GLN A 469 23.07 -48.03 3.13
N VAL A 470 23.58 -48.23 1.92
CA VAL A 470 23.09 -49.27 1.01
C VAL A 470 24.20 -50.27 0.76
N VAL A 471 23.92 -51.53 1.07
CA VAL A 471 24.84 -52.66 0.88
C VAL A 471 24.21 -53.62 -0.12
N LEU A 472 24.94 -53.95 -1.18
CA LEU A 472 24.59 -55.05 -2.05
C LEU A 472 25.01 -56.36 -1.39
N VAL A 473 24.12 -57.35 -1.37
CA VAL A 473 24.38 -58.69 -0.85
C VAL A 473 24.26 -59.70 -1.99
N GLY A 474 25.27 -60.57 -2.12
CA GLY A 474 25.36 -61.48 -3.26
C GLY A 474 24.37 -62.64 -3.22
N THR A 475 23.75 -62.90 -4.38
CA THR A 475 22.83 -64.01 -4.60
C THR A 475 23.33 -65.00 -5.66
N LYS A 476 24.47 -64.73 -6.31
CA LYS A 476 25.05 -65.63 -7.30
C LYS A 476 25.64 -66.86 -6.60
N THR A 477 25.13 -68.04 -6.92
CA THR A 477 25.73 -69.29 -6.44
C THR A 477 26.97 -69.60 -7.27
N LYS A 478 28.06 -70.04 -6.62
CA LYS A 478 29.20 -70.62 -7.35
C LYS A 478 28.75 -71.99 -7.86
N THR A 479 28.73 -72.20 -9.17
CA THR A 479 28.62 -73.54 -9.74
C THR A 479 29.83 -74.37 -9.28
N PRO A 480 29.65 -75.58 -8.74
CA PRO A 480 30.76 -76.48 -8.49
C PRO A 480 31.40 -76.80 -9.84
N ASP A 481 32.67 -76.44 -10.03
CA ASP A 481 33.38 -76.79 -11.25
C ASP A 481 33.46 -78.31 -11.38
N SER A 482 33.13 -78.80 -12.58
CA SER A 482 33.29 -80.20 -12.99
C SER A 482 34.74 -80.64 -12.84
N LYS A 483 34.91 -81.88 -12.40
CA LYS A 483 36.16 -82.62 -12.16
C LYS A 483 37.34 -82.27 -13.10
N PRO A 484 38.58 -82.29 -12.60
CA PRO A 484 39.76 -82.23 -13.46
C PRO A 484 39.86 -83.50 -14.30
N THR A 485 40.08 -83.32 -15.60
CA THR A 485 40.42 -84.39 -16.55
C THR A 485 41.88 -84.77 -16.35
N ASP A 486 42.14 -86.07 -16.17
CA ASP A 486 43.46 -86.67 -16.19
C ASP A 486 44.18 -86.38 -17.52
N MET A 487 45.46 -85.98 -17.46
CA MET A 487 46.46 -86.24 -18.50
C MET A 487 47.84 -86.46 -17.86
N GLU A 488 48.17 -87.75 -17.80
CA GLU A 488 49.45 -88.46 -17.94
C GLU A 488 50.79 -87.67 -17.95
N ASP A 489 51.64 -88.07 -16.99
CA ASP A 489 53.07 -88.42 -17.05
C ASP A 489 53.93 -88.01 -18.26
N ILE A 490 55.02 -87.25 -18.00
CA ILE A 490 56.38 -87.40 -18.58
C ILE A 490 57.42 -86.90 -17.53
N PRO A 491 58.63 -87.51 -17.40
CA PRO A 491 59.28 -87.78 -16.11
C PRO A 491 60.47 -86.87 -15.73
N SER A 492 60.98 -87.18 -14.53
CA SER A 492 62.09 -86.61 -13.78
C SER A 492 63.44 -86.50 -14.50
N GLU A 493 64.10 -85.36 -14.35
CA GLU A 493 65.56 -85.23 -14.29
C GLU A 493 65.95 -84.39 -13.07
N GLU A 494 66.79 -84.95 -12.20
CA GLU A 494 67.60 -84.21 -11.22
C GLU A 494 69.01 -83.95 -11.82
N PRO A 495 69.96 -83.31 -11.10
CA PRO A 495 70.06 -81.87 -10.89
C PRO A 495 71.47 -81.34 -11.26
N VAL A 496 71.65 -80.06 -11.59
CA VAL A 496 72.99 -79.43 -11.56
C VAL A 496 72.96 -77.99 -11.05
N GLU A 497 73.68 -77.82 -9.93
CA GLU A 497 74.45 -76.70 -9.38
C GLU A 497 74.10 -75.23 -9.63
N THR A 498 73.99 -74.55 -8.49
CA THR A 498 74.48 -73.20 -8.16
C THR A 498 75.55 -72.62 -9.08
N ILE A 499 75.43 -71.34 -9.43
CA ILE A 499 76.28 -70.25 -8.93
C ILE A 499 75.82 -68.90 -9.53
N ASP A 500 75.81 -67.92 -8.63
CA ASP A 500 75.71 -66.47 -8.78
C ASP A 500 76.88 -65.91 -9.62
N LEU A 501 76.62 -64.95 -10.53
CA LEU A 501 77.52 -63.82 -10.84
C LEU A 501 76.93 -62.91 -11.95
N LEU A 502 76.65 -61.68 -11.52
CA LEU A 502 76.84 -60.40 -12.21
C LEU A 502 75.90 -59.93 -13.35
N GLN A 503 75.39 -58.73 -13.07
CA GLN A 503 74.86 -57.65 -13.93
C GLN A 503 73.37 -57.67 -14.28
#